data_AF-A0AAV1LZZ5-F1
#
_entry.id   AF-A0AAV1LZZ5-F1
#
_cell.length_a   1.000
_cell.length_b   1.000
_cell.length_c   1.000
_cell.angle_alpha   90.00
_cell.angle_beta   90.00
_cell.angle_gamma   90.00
#
_symmetry.space_group_name_H-M   'P 1'
#
loop_
_entity.id
_entity.type
_entity.pdbx_description
1 polymer ?
#
loop_
_entity_poly.entity_id
_entity_poly.type
_entity_poly.pdbx_seq_one_letter_code
_entity_poly.pdbx_strand_id
1 'polypeptide(L)'
;MYRQIVVHPDDRSLQQIVWRNDPSEPMKAYQLNTVTYGTASAPYLATRCLKQIGMDCKDDKISEIIIHDFYVDDLLTGGDSIQDALDIHNKVSSELATAGMNLRKWKSNEPRVILNNNNSSLELNIGSTEPCKTLGLSWQIESDELYFSTSEIVLNNFTKRGLLSVISQIFDPLGLPTPCIISMKILMQKLWLLKLTWDEQLPSEIIKLWLSIVENLSFLNNLRIPRSVICNQYINVDLHILVTHLKWLTEHVCMSVVLIIKIM
;
A
#
# COMPACT_ATOMS: atom_id res chain seq x y z
N MET A 1 10.41 -2.79 12.58
CA MET A 1 11.62 -2.90 11.74
C MET A 1 12.65 -1.81 12.06
N TYR A 2 12.52 -0.56 11.61
CA TYR A 2 13.58 0.48 11.68
C TYR A 2 14.31 0.63 13.03
N ARG A 3 13.56 0.68 14.14
CA ARG A 3 14.12 0.88 15.48
C ARG A 3 14.97 -0.29 16.00
N GLN A 4 15.00 -1.43 15.30
CA GLN A 4 15.87 -2.56 15.64
C GLN A 4 17.28 -2.42 15.05
N ILE A 5 17.50 -1.43 14.18
CA ILE A 5 18.76 -1.27 13.46
C ILE A 5 19.53 -0.11 14.09
N VAL A 6 20.67 -0.45 14.69
CA VAL A 6 21.55 0.52 15.34
C VAL A 6 22.33 1.31 14.29
N VAL A 7 22.34 2.63 14.43
CA VAL A 7 23.16 3.53 13.61
C VAL A 7 24.60 3.51 14.15
N HIS A 8 25.57 3.55 13.25
CA HIS A 8 26.98 3.61 13.61
C HIS A 8 27.24 4.82 14.53
N PRO A 9 27.99 4.67 15.65
CA PRO A 9 28.19 5.75 16.62
C PRO A 9 28.59 7.10 16.02
N ASP A 10 29.45 7.08 15.00
CA ASP A 10 29.94 8.30 14.32
C ASP A 10 28.83 9.09 13.61
N ASP A 11 27.82 8.39 13.08
CA ASP A 11 26.70 9.00 12.34
C ASP A 11 25.56 9.47 13.25
N ARG A 12 25.51 9.01 14.51
CA ARG A 12 24.40 9.32 15.42
C ARG A 12 24.31 10.81 15.75
N SER A 13 25.45 11.51 15.76
CA SER A 13 25.50 12.96 15.98
C SER A 13 24.73 13.75 14.91
N LEU A 14 24.51 13.16 13.73
CA LEU A 14 23.73 13.73 12.63
C LEU A 14 22.21 13.53 12.81
N GLN A 15 21.78 12.76 13.80
CA GLN A 15 20.37 12.45 14.08
C GLN A 15 19.93 13.02 15.42
N GLN A 16 19.95 14.34 15.52
CA GLN A 16 19.53 15.06 16.72
C GLN A 16 18.11 15.61 16.60
N ILE A 17 17.36 15.50 17.68
CA ILE A 17 16.05 16.13 17.81
C ILE A 17 16.02 16.97 19.09
N VAL A 18 15.17 17.99 19.10
CA VAL A 18 14.88 18.76 20.31
C VAL A 18 13.46 18.46 20.75
N TRP A 19 13.28 18.22 22.05
CA TRP A 19 11.97 17.91 22.62
C TRP A 19 11.82 18.52 24.01
N ARG A 20 10.58 18.87 24.35
CA ARG A 20 10.11 19.24 25.68
C ARG A 20 8.65 18.84 25.79
N ASN A 21 8.20 18.41 26.97
CA ASN A 21 6.81 18.01 27.15
C ASN A 21 5.87 19.21 27.32
N ASP A 22 6.39 20.28 27.92
CA ASP A 22 5.66 21.51 28.18
C ASP A 22 6.44 22.74 27.67
N PRO A 23 5.78 23.79 27.14
CA PRO A 23 6.44 25.02 26.71
C PRO A 23 7.23 25.77 27.78
N SER A 24 6.92 25.54 29.07
CA SER A 24 7.66 26.09 30.21
C SER A 24 8.93 25.32 30.56
N GLU A 25 9.07 24.06 30.10
CA GLU A 25 10.27 23.27 30.32
C GLU A 25 11.43 23.70 29.41
N PRO A 26 12.68 23.58 29.88
CA PRO A 26 13.84 23.79 29.03
C PRO A 26 13.85 22.76 27.89
N MET A 27 14.19 23.23 26.69
CA MET A 27 14.35 22.37 25.52
C MET A 27 15.52 21.40 25.73
N LYS A 28 15.26 20.10 25.52
CA LYS A 28 16.27 19.05 25.65
C LYS A 28 16.68 18.55 24.26
N ALA A 29 17.97 18.38 24.04
CA ALA A 29 18.51 17.74 22.84
C ALA A 29 18.64 16.23 23.08
N TYR A 30 18.17 15.44 22.11
CA TYR A 30 18.25 13.98 22.10
C TYR A 30 19.00 13.53 20.85
N GLN A 31 19.76 12.45 21.01
CA GLN A 31 20.44 11.77 19.91
C GLN A 31 19.76 10.43 19.65
N LEU A 32 19.34 10.21 18.41
CA LEU A 32 18.71 8.95 18.02
C LEU A 32 19.80 7.92 17.70
N ASN A 33 19.67 6.73 18.30
CA ASN A 33 20.67 5.66 18.19
C ASN A 33 20.34 4.62 17.11
N THR A 34 19.13 4.66 16.58
CA THR A 34 18.63 3.67 15.62
C THR A 34 18.09 4.34 14.37
N VAL A 35 17.96 3.57 13.29
CA VAL A 35 17.47 4.09 12.02
C VAL A 35 16.10 4.73 12.24
N THR A 36 16.00 6.01 11.87
CA THR A 36 14.81 6.84 12.09
C THR A 36 14.05 7.03 10.78
N TYR A 37 12.72 6.84 10.84
CA TYR A 37 11.83 7.05 9.71
C TYR A 37 11.87 8.51 9.24
N GLY A 38 11.63 8.74 7.95
CA GLY A 38 11.65 10.07 7.35
C GLY A 38 13.03 10.53 6.86
N THR A 39 14.11 9.81 7.19
CA THR A 39 15.41 10.00 6.53
C THR A 39 15.42 9.28 5.18
N ALA A 40 16.09 9.88 4.18
CA ALA A 40 16.12 9.35 2.81
C ALA A 40 16.72 7.93 2.72
N SER A 41 17.69 7.61 3.59
CA SER A 41 18.37 6.31 3.61
C SER A 41 17.67 5.24 4.44
N ALA A 42 16.73 5.60 5.33
CA ALA A 42 16.10 4.64 6.24
C ALA A 42 15.44 3.44 5.55
N PRO A 43 14.64 3.62 4.47
CA PRO A 43 14.04 2.48 3.77
C PRO A 43 15.09 1.51 3.25
N TYR A 44 16.14 2.01 2.60
CA TYR A 44 17.23 1.18 2.08
C TYR A 44 17.92 0.40 3.19
N LEU A 45 18.32 1.08 4.28
CA LEU A 45 19.01 0.43 5.40
C LEU A 45 18.14 -0.68 6.01
N ALA A 46 16.85 -0.43 6.20
CA ALA A 46 15.95 -1.40 6.78
C ALA A 46 15.72 -2.62 5.87
N THR A 47 15.46 -2.40 4.58
CA THR A 47 15.33 -3.48 3.61
C THR A 47 16.64 -4.25 3.43
N ARG A 48 17.80 -3.59 3.51
CA ARG A 48 19.10 -4.28 3.40
C ARG A 48 19.37 -5.19 4.61
N CYS A 49 19.03 -4.77 5.82
CA CYS A 49 19.10 -5.61 7.01
C CYS A 49 18.15 -6.80 6.90
N LEU A 50 16.91 -6.57 6.45
CA LEU A 50 15.94 -7.65 6.22
C LEU A 50 16.45 -8.67 5.20
N LYS A 51 16.99 -8.21 4.08
CA LYS A 51 17.65 -9.09 3.09
C LYS A 51 18.84 -9.84 3.66
N GLN A 52 19.60 -9.24 4.58
CA GLN A 52 20.71 -9.95 5.24
C GLN A 52 20.20 -11.12 6.08
N ILE A 53 19.09 -10.93 6.82
CA ILE A 53 18.47 -12.03 7.58
C ILE A 53 18.09 -13.19 6.64
N GLY A 54 17.50 -12.88 5.49
CA GLY A 54 17.22 -13.90 4.47
C GLY A 54 18.48 -14.61 3.97
N MET A 55 19.53 -13.85 3.61
CA MET A 55 20.81 -14.40 3.14
C MET A 55 21.51 -15.30 4.18
N ASP A 56 21.34 -15.00 5.46
CA ASP A 56 21.92 -15.77 6.57
C ASP A 56 21.02 -16.95 7.01
N CYS A 57 19.77 -17.01 6.52
CA CYS A 57 18.83 -18.08 6.81
C CYS A 57 19.27 -19.38 6.13
N LYS A 58 19.21 -20.49 6.89
CA LYS A 58 19.64 -21.82 6.42
C LYS A 58 18.58 -22.60 5.66
N ASP A 59 17.31 -22.22 5.82
CA ASP A 59 16.20 -22.85 5.10
C ASP A 59 16.00 -22.08 3.79
N ASP A 60 16.39 -22.71 2.67
CA ASP A 60 16.38 -22.07 1.35
C ASP A 60 15.00 -21.50 1.00
N LYS A 61 13.91 -22.18 1.36
CA LYS A 61 12.55 -21.69 1.09
C LYS A 61 12.26 -20.40 1.87
N ILE A 62 12.65 -20.37 3.14
CA ILE A 62 12.40 -19.22 4.01
C ILE A 62 13.32 -18.04 3.66
N SER A 63 14.56 -18.34 3.26
CA SER A 63 15.51 -17.38 2.72
C SER A 63 14.92 -16.64 1.52
N GLU A 64 14.44 -17.38 0.52
CA GLU A 64 13.83 -16.79 -0.69
C GLU A 64 12.63 -15.91 -0.34
N ILE A 65 11.74 -16.37 0.55
CA ILE A 65 10.59 -15.59 1.02
C ILE A 65 11.03 -14.28 1.68
N ILE A 66 12.01 -14.31 2.59
CA ILE A 66 12.50 -13.10 3.26
C ILE A 66 13.17 -12.13 2.27
N ILE A 67 13.86 -12.64 1.26
CA ILE A 67 14.57 -11.80 0.28
C ILE A 67 13.63 -11.17 -0.75
N HIS A 68 12.60 -11.91 -1.17
CA HIS A 68 11.81 -11.59 -2.37
C HIS A 68 10.34 -11.21 -2.11
N ASP A 69 9.72 -11.68 -1.02
CA ASP A 69 8.27 -11.52 -0.82
C ASP A 69 7.90 -10.31 0.04
N PHE A 70 8.90 -9.54 0.49
CA PHE A 70 8.68 -8.29 1.19
C PHE A 70 8.52 -7.10 0.26
N TYR A 71 7.43 -6.35 0.44
CA TYR A 71 7.29 -4.98 -0.02
C TYR A 71 7.57 -4.02 1.14
N VAL A 72 8.82 -3.56 1.25
CA VAL A 72 9.31 -2.75 2.37
C VAL A 72 9.14 -3.47 3.71
N ASP A 73 8.07 -3.17 4.47
CA ASP A 73 7.75 -3.76 5.76
C ASP A 73 6.58 -4.75 5.73
N ASP A 74 5.88 -4.87 4.61
CA ASP A 74 4.79 -5.81 4.41
C ASP A 74 5.30 -7.12 3.76
N LEU A 75 5.04 -8.26 4.39
CA LEU A 75 5.31 -9.59 3.83
C LEU A 75 4.08 -10.09 3.05
N LEU A 76 4.29 -10.45 1.78
CA LEU A 76 3.25 -10.92 0.87
C LEU A 76 3.61 -12.32 0.34
N THR A 77 3.43 -13.33 1.19
CA THR A 77 3.71 -14.74 0.85
C THR A 77 2.45 -15.60 0.88
N GLY A 78 2.52 -16.77 0.25
CA GLY A 78 1.50 -17.81 0.30
C GLY A 78 2.12 -19.21 0.43
N GLY A 79 1.27 -20.23 0.44
CA GLY A 79 1.69 -21.64 0.40
C GLY A 79 0.64 -22.50 -0.30
N ASP A 80 1.06 -23.63 -0.84
CA ASP A 80 0.19 -24.51 -1.65
C ASP A 80 -0.80 -25.33 -0.80
N SER A 81 -0.57 -25.37 0.52
CA SER A 81 -1.46 -26.00 1.48
C SER A 81 -1.46 -25.23 2.80
N ILE A 82 -2.47 -25.51 3.63
CA ILE A 82 -2.59 -24.92 4.97
C ILE A 82 -1.37 -25.25 5.83
N GLN A 83 -0.89 -26.49 5.75
CA GLN A 83 0.26 -26.94 6.52
C GLN A 83 1.54 -26.23 6.06
N ASP A 84 1.68 -26.02 4.76
CA ASP A 84 2.80 -25.28 4.19
C ASP A 84 2.77 -23.81 4.59
N ALA A 85 1.60 -23.15 4.51
CA ALA A 85 1.42 -21.77 4.95
C ALA A 85 1.71 -21.59 6.44
N LEU A 86 1.31 -22.56 7.29
CA LEU A 86 1.63 -22.57 8.72
C LEU A 86 3.13 -22.76 8.99
N ASP A 87 3.80 -23.63 8.23
CA ASP A 87 5.24 -23.84 8.35
C ASP A 87 6.02 -22.57 7.97
N ILE A 88 5.67 -21.95 6.84
CA ILE A 88 6.21 -20.66 6.38
C ILE A 88 6.01 -19.59 7.46
N HIS A 89 4.78 -19.42 7.93
CA HIS A 89 4.44 -18.45 8.97
C HIS A 89 5.36 -18.60 10.20
N ASN A 90 5.48 -19.81 10.73
CA ASN A 90 6.22 -20.08 11.95
C ASN A 90 7.74 -19.87 11.76
N LYS A 91 8.29 -20.40 10.66
CA LYS A 91 9.71 -20.31 10.38
C LYS A 91 10.15 -18.89 10.05
N VAL A 92 9.42 -18.17 9.20
CA VAL A 92 9.72 -16.76 8.91
C VAL A 92 9.64 -15.93 10.18
N SER A 93 8.59 -16.12 11.01
CA SER A 93 8.44 -15.39 12.27
C SER A 93 9.61 -15.68 13.22
N SER A 94 10.04 -16.94 13.33
CA SER A 94 11.19 -17.34 14.14
C SER A 94 12.47 -16.70 13.64
N GLU A 95 12.72 -16.73 12.33
CA GLU A 95 13.94 -16.18 11.73
C GLU A 95 14.03 -14.67 11.96
N LEU A 96 12.95 -13.93 11.69
CA LEU A 96 12.93 -12.48 11.89
C LEU A 96 12.97 -12.07 13.36
N ALA A 97 12.45 -12.91 14.27
CA ALA A 97 12.52 -12.67 15.71
C ALA A 97 13.97 -12.66 16.22
N THR A 98 14.90 -13.36 15.57
CA THR A 98 16.34 -13.34 15.93
C THR A 98 16.94 -11.94 15.83
N ALA A 99 16.42 -11.11 14.93
CA ALA A 99 16.79 -9.71 14.74
C ALA A 99 15.81 -8.71 15.38
N GLY A 100 14.88 -9.19 16.23
CA GLY A 100 13.84 -8.36 16.85
C GLY A 100 12.78 -7.83 15.87
N MET A 101 12.72 -8.36 14.65
CA MET A 101 11.79 -7.94 13.59
C MET A 101 10.49 -8.75 13.60
N ASN A 102 9.80 -8.76 14.74
CA ASN A 102 8.57 -9.53 14.90
C ASN A 102 7.47 -9.09 13.93
N LEU A 103 6.98 -10.02 13.11
CA LEU A 103 5.80 -9.83 12.25
C LEU A 103 4.52 -9.69 13.07
N ARG A 104 3.58 -8.92 12.54
CA ARG A 104 2.31 -8.59 13.22
C ARG A 104 1.21 -8.48 12.18
N LYS A 105 -0.06 -8.50 12.65
CA LYS A 105 -1.25 -8.29 11.82
C LYS A 105 -1.33 -9.28 10.64
N TRP A 106 -1.09 -10.55 10.93
CA TRP A 106 -1.24 -11.61 9.93
C TRP A 106 -2.66 -11.68 9.41
N LYS A 107 -2.80 -11.79 8.10
CA LYS A 107 -4.07 -11.92 7.40
C LYS A 107 -3.94 -13.05 6.37
N SER A 108 -5.00 -13.81 6.20
CA SER A 108 -5.04 -15.02 5.38
C SER A 108 -6.47 -15.24 4.93
N ASN A 109 -6.64 -15.57 3.64
CA ASN A 109 -7.91 -16.03 3.09
C ASN A 109 -8.34 -17.41 3.62
N GLU A 110 -7.42 -18.15 4.27
CA GLU A 110 -7.73 -19.38 5.00
C GLU A 110 -7.67 -19.13 6.52
N PRO A 111 -8.83 -19.09 7.22
CA PRO A 111 -8.91 -18.79 8.65
C PRO A 111 -8.10 -19.74 9.53
N ARG A 112 -7.93 -21.01 9.12
CA ARG A 112 -7.17 -22.02 9.90
C ARG A 112 -5.69 -21.66 10.05
N VAL A 113 -5.13 -20.84 9.16
CA VAL A 113 -3.74 -20.36 9.26
C VAL A 113 -3.59 -19.35 10.41
N ILE A 114 -4.62 -18.53 10.67
CA ILE A 114 -4.59 -17.50 11.72
C ILE A 114 -4.99 -18.09 13.08
N LEU A 115 -6.04 -18.91 13.13
CA LEU A 115 -6.64 -19.40 14.38
C LEU A 115 -5.70 -20.29 15.22
N ASN A 116 -4.75 -20.99 14.59
CA ASN A 116 -3.76 -21.79 15.32
C ASN A 116 -2.68 -20.94 16.01
N ASN A 117 -2.69 -19.62 15.80
CA ASN A 117 -1.70 -18.71 16.34
C ASN A 117 -2.17 -18.07 17.66
N ASN A 118 -2.31 -18.91 18.71
CA ASN A 118 -2.75 -18.52 20.06
C ASN A 118 -1.81 -17.53 20.81
N ASN A 119 -0.85 -16.90 20.12
CA ASN A 119 0.17 -16.02 20.72
C ASN A 119 0.33 -14.65 20.04
N SER A 120 -0.65 -14.18 19.26
CA SER A 120 -0.66 -12.77 18.88
C SER A 120 -1.43 -11.97 19.92
N SER A 121 -0.67 -11.29 20.77
CA SER A 121 -1.07 -10.17 21.62
C SER A 121 -2.40 -9.55 21.21
N LEU A 122 -3.39 -9.65 22.12
CA LEU A 122 -4.59 -8.81 22.21
C LEU A 122 -4.63 -7.76 21.10
N GLU A 123 -5.28 -8.10 19.99
CA GLU A 123 -5.91 -7.07 19.18
C GLU A 123 -6.84 -6.33 20.15
N LEU A 124 -6.38 -5.18 20.63
CA LEU A 124 -7.26 -4.13 21.07
C LEU A 124 -8.11 -3.80 19.85
N ASN A 125 -9.18 -4.58 19.66
CA ASN A 125 -10.32 -4.26 18.83
C ASN A 125 -11.02 -3.05 19.45
N ILE A 126 -10.32 -1.92 19.43
CA ILE A 126 -10.91 -0.60 19.62
C ILE A 126 -11.49 -0.27 18.25
N GLY A 127 -12.68 -0.81 17.98
CA GLY A 127 -13.50 -0.50 16.80
C GLY A 127 -13.21 -1.34 15.55
N SER A 128 -13.50 -2.64 15.59
CA SER A 128 -13.41 -3.51 14.41
C SER A 128 -14.56 -3.28 13.41
N THR A 129 -14.45 -2.21 12.63
CA THR A 129 -15.13 -2.03 11.34
C THR A 129 -14.18 -1.45 10.29
N GLU A 130 -12.86 -1.46 10.54
CA GLU A 130 -11.91 -1.03 9.52
C GLU A 130 -11.79 -2.10 8.41
N PRO A 131 -12.03 -1.73 7.14
CA PRO A 131 -11.91 -2.65 6.03
C PRO A 131 -10.46 -3.16 5.94
N CYS A 132 -10.31 -4.47 5.73
CA CYS A 132 -9.00 -5.04 5.49
C CYS A 132 -8.36 -4.41 4.25
N LYS A 133 -7.15 -3.86 4.41
CA LYS A 133 -6.32 -3.39 3.30
C LYS A 133 -5.04 -4.22 3.16
N THR A 134 -4.53 -4.29 1.94
CA THR A 134 -3.20 -4.79 1.57
C THR A 134 -2.57 -3.81 0.58
N LEU A 135 -1.35 -3.33 0.87
CA LEU A 135 -0.66 -2.30 0.08
C LEU A 135 -1.52 -1.06 -0.26
N GLY A 136 -2.43 -0.67 0.62
CA GLY A 136 -3.35 0.46 0.43
C GLY A 136 -4.63 0.15 -0.36
N LEU A 137 -4.77 -1.04 -0.96
CA LEU A 137 -5.99 -1.50 -1.63
C LEU A 137 -6.90 -2.25 -0.65
N SER A 138 -8.22 -2.10 -0.79
CA SER A 138 -9.17 -2.86 0.01
C SER A 138 -9.24 -4.31 -0.46
N TRP A 139 -9.20 -5.23 0.50
CA TRP A 139 -9.13 -6.67 0.27
C TRP A 139 -10.21 -7.39 1.07
N GLN A 140 -11.06 -8.12 0.35
CA GLN A 140 -11.97 -9.08 0.94
C GLN A 140 -11.23 -10.38 1.15
N ILE A 141 -11.04 -10.74 2.43
CA ILE A 141 -10.18 -11.85 2.83
C ILE A 141 -10.77 -13.20 2.39
N GLU A 142 -12.05 -13.43 2.68
CA GLU A 142 -12.70 -14.74 2.50
C GLU A 142 -12.79 -15.17 1.03
N SER A 143 -13.14 -14.24 0.14
CA SER A 143 -13.22 -14.51 -1.30
C SER A 143 -11.90 -14.30 -2.04
N ASP A 144 -10.87 -13.77 -1.37
CA ASP A 144 -9.60 -13.35 -1.94
C ASP A 144 -9.73 -12.34 -3.10
N GLU A 145 -10.57 -11.32 -2.91
CA GLU A 145 -10.89 -10.32 -3.94
C GLU A 145 -10.49 -8.90 -3.49
N LEU A 146 -9.90 -8.15 -4.41
CA LEU A 146 -9.73 -6.71 -4.28
C LEU A 146 -11.05 -6.00 -4.61
N TYR A 147 -11.34 -4.93 -3.89
CA TYR A 147 -12.52 -4.09 -4.14
C TYR A 147 -12.21 -2.62 -3.90
N PHE A 148 -13.11 -1.75 -4.35
CA PHE A 148 -13.02 -0.31 -4.17
C PHE A 148 -14.23 0.15 -3.36
N SER A 149 -14.03 1.16 -2.50
CA SER A 149 -15.11 1.83 -1.79
C SER A 149 -15.16 3.29 -2.16
N THR A 150 -16.34 3.80 -2.51
CA THR A 150 -16.59 5.20 -2.78
C THR A 150 -17.35 5.90 -1.65
N SER A 151 -17.56 5.23 -0.52
CA SER A 151 -18.35 5.75 0.61
C SER A 151 -17.79 7.02 1.24
N GLU A 152 -16.48 7.24 1.09
CA GLU A 152 -15.77 8.39 1.67
C GLU A 152 -15.74 9.61 0.74
N ILE A 153 -16.24 9.48 -0.50
CA ILE A 153 -16.22 10.58 -1.47
C ILE A 153 -17.29 11.60 -1.07
N VAL A 154 -16.84 12.77 -0.60
CA VAL A 154 -17.72 13.89 -0.27
C VAL A 154 -17.55 15.01 -1.28
N LEU A 155 -18.65 15.38 -1.94
CA LEU A 155 -18.70 16.49 -2.90
C LEU A 155 -19.01 17.81 -2.21
N ASN A 156 -17.98 18.48 -1.68
CA ASN A 156 -18.16 19.75 -0.97
C ASN A 156 -17.90 20.98 -1.83
N ASN A 157 -17.01 20.90 -2.82
CA ASN A 157 -16.56 22.05 -3.59
C ASN A 157 -16.53 21.74 -5.09
N PHE A 158 -17.24 22.54 -5.88
CA PHE A 158 -17.23 22.47 -7.34
C PHE A 158 -16.18 23.41 -7.92
N THR A 159 -14.92 23.10 -7.62
CA THR A 159 -13.73 23.82 -8.12
C THR A 159 -12.76 22.84 -8.74
N LYS A 160 -11.77 23.34 -9.48
CA LYS A 160 -10.68 22.51 -10.02
C LYS A 160 -9.94 21.74 -8.90
N ARG A 161 -9.70 22.38 -7.76
CA ARG A 161 -9.10 21.74 -6.57
C ARG A 161 -10.01 20.65 -6.01
N GLY A 162 -11.31 20.90 -5.92
CA GLY A 162 -12.29 19.91 -5.43
C GLY A 162 -12.31 18.64 -6.28
N LEU A 163 -12.36 18.79 -7.61
CA LEU A 163 -12.32 17.65 -8.53
C LEU A 163 -11.02 16.85 -8.40
N LEU A 164 -9.86 17.52 -8.36
CA LEU A 164 -8.58 16.84 -8.19
C LEU A 164 -8.51 16.10 -6.85
N SER A 165 -9.01 16.69 -5.77
CA SER A 165 -9.05 16.03 -4.47
C SER A 165 -9.85 14.73 -4.50
N VAL A 166 -10.99 14.69 -5.18
CA VAL A 166 -11.79 13.47 -5.35
C VAL A 166 -11.06 12.45 -6.23
N ILE A 167 -10.43 12.86 -7.33
CA ILE A 167 -9.63 11.97 -8.18
C ILE A 167 -8.50 11.33 -7.37
N SER A 168 -7.82 12.10 -6.52
CA SER A 168 -6.71 11.64 -5.69
C SER A 168 -7.12 10.70 -4.55
N GLN A 169 -8.40 10.68 -4.16
CA GLN A 169 -8.91 9.72 -3.16
C GLN A 169 -9.00 8.30 -3.72
N ILE A 170 -9.09 8.13 -5.04
CA ILE A 170 -9.14 6.82 -5.68
C ILE A 170 -7.71 6.30 -5.84
N PHE A 171 -7.26 5.54 -4.84
CA PHE A 171 -5.95 4.90 -4.86
C PHE A 171 -5.96 3.67 -5.79
N ASP A 172 -5.18 3.74 -6.86
CA ASP A 172 -5.11 2.69 -7.88
C ASP A 172 -3.68 2.51 -8.43
N PRO A 173 -2.80 1.83 -7.68
CA PRO A 173 -1.43 1.58 -8.12
C PRO A 173 -1.35 0.59 -9.30
N LEU A 174 -2.38 -0.22 -9.51
CA LEU A 174 -2.43 -1.30 -10.51
C LEU A 174 -3.21 -0.93 -11.77
N GLY A 175 -3.81 0.26 -11.81
CA GLY A 175 -4.63 0.71 -12.93
C GLY A 175 -5.95 -0.06 -13.09
N LEU A 176 -6.48 -0.71 -12.05
CA LEU A 176 -7.63 -1.63 -12.15
C LEU A 176 -8.94 -0.90 -12.55
N PRO A 177 -9.42 0.13 -11.82
CA PRO A 177 -10.55 0.97 -12.21
C PRO A 177 -10.16 2.10 -13.20
N THR A 178 -9.04 1.98 -13.92
CA THR A 178 -8.60 2.99 -14.91
C THR A 178 -9.71 3.46 -15.85
N PRO A 179 -10.59 2.60 -16.42
CA PRO A 179 -11.67 3.05 -17.30
C PRO A 179 -12.61 4.08 -16.65
N CYS A 180 -12.84 3.98 -15.34
CA CYS A 180 -13.65 4.94 -14.57
C CYS A 180 -12.87 6.23 -14.31
N ILE A 181 -11.60 6.10 -13.88
CA ILE A 181 -10.75 7.23 -13.52
C ILE A 181 -10.42 8.10 -14.74
N ILE A 182 -10.26 7.51 -15.94
CA ILE A 182 -9.94 8.23 -17.17
C ILE A 182 -10.96 9.34 -17.45
N SER A 183 -12.26 9.08 -17.29
CA SER A 183 -13.31 10.07 -17.54
C SER A 183 -13.15 11.30 -16.64
N MET A 184 -12.81 11.10 -15.36
CA MET A 184 -12.55 12.18 -14.41
C MET A 184 -11.29 12.96 -14.80
N LYS A 185 -10.24 12.26 -15.22
CA LYS A 185 -8.99 12.90 -15.63
C LYS A 185 -9.11 13.67 -16.96
N ILE A 186 -9.92 13.19 -17.91
CA ILE A 186 -10.27 13.94 -19.13
C ILE A 186 -11.02 15.22 -18.75
N LEU A 187 -11.95 15.14 -17.81
CA LEU A 187 -12.64 16.34 -17.32
C LEU A 187 -11.65 17.33 -16.70
N MET A 188 -10.72 16.85 -15.87
CA MET A 188 -9.64 17.66 -15.31
C MET A 188 -8.84 18.37 -16.40
N GLN A 189 -8.47 17.65 -17.48
CA GLN A 189 -7.81 18.23 -18.66
C GLN A 189 -8.61 19.36 -19.30
N LYS A 190 -9.93 19.20 -19.44
CA LYS A 190 -10.80 20.26 -19.97
C LYS A 190 -10.75 21.53 -19.12
N LEU A 191 -10.69 21.41 -17.78
CA LEU A 191 -10.57 22.57 -16.89
C LEU A 191 -9.27 23.33 -17.07
N TRP A 192 -8.19 22.65 -17.45
CA TRP A 192 -6.92 23.27 -17.79
C TRP A 192 -7.01 24.05 -19.09
N LEU A 193 -7.66 23.50 -20.12
CA LEU A 193 -7.88 24.17 -21.40
C LEU A 193 -8.76 25.41 -21.26
N LEU A 194 -9.74 25.38 -20.34
CA LEU A 194 -10.58 26.53 -19.99
C LEU A 194 -9.84 27.60 -19.17
N LYS A 195 -8.59 27.35 -18.76
CA LYS A 195 -7.74 28.26 -17.98
C LYS A 195 -8.35 28.74 -16.65
N LEU A 196 -9.24 27.94 -16.06
CA LEU A 196 -9.82 28.22 -14.73
C LEU A 196 -8.72 28.25 -13.67
N THR A 197 -8.88 29.07 -12.63
CA THR A 197 -7.99 29.00 -11.46
C THR A 197 -8.37 27.84 -10.54
N TRP A 198 -7.58 27.57 -9.49
CA TRP A 198 -7.78 26.40 -8.62
C TRP A 198 -9.10 26.39 -7.85
N ASP A 199 -9.50 27.56 -7.36
CA ASP A 199 -10.61 27.76 -6.43
C ASP A 199 -11.79 28.50 -7.08
N GLU A 200 -11.74 28.66 -8.40
CA GLU A 200 -12.84 29.20 -9.20
C GLU A 200 -13.97 28.19 -9.37
N GLN A 201 -15.20 28.70 -9.33
CA GLN A 201 -16.40 27.89 -9.49
C GLN A 201 -16.50 27.34 -10.92
N LEU A 202 -16.82 26.05 -11.03
CA LEU A 202 -16.94 25.40 -12.33
C LEU A 202 -18.19 25.88 -13.11
N PRO A 203 -18.11 25.97 -14.46
CA PRO A 203 -19.28 26.21 -15.29
C PRO A 203 -20.36 25.15 -15.07
N SER A 204 -21.63 25.54 -15.21
CA SER A 204 -22.78 24.67 -14.94
C SER A 204 -22.78 23.37 -15.75
N GLU A 205 -22.34 23.42 -17.02
CA GLU A 205 -22.22 22.24 -17.88
C GLU A 205 -21.17 21.23 -17.37
N ILE A 206 -20.05 21.75 -16.87
CA ILE A 206 -18.97 20.94 -16.27
C ILE A 206 -19.44 20.32 -14.96
N ILE A 207 -20.18 21.06 -14.13
CA ILE A 207 -20.75 20.53 -12.89
C ILE A 207 -21.69 19.37 -13.18
N LYS A 208 -22.59 19.51 -14.16
CA LYS A 208 -23.51 18.43 -14.55
C LYS A 208 -22.75 17.18 -15.00
N LEU A 209 -21.72 17.34 -15.84
CA LEU A 209 -20.88 16.24 -16.30
C LEU A 209 -20.12 15.58 -15.14
N TRP A 210 -19.57 16.39 -14.23
CA TRP A 210 -18.87 15.91 -13.04
C TRP A 210 -19.77 15.08 -12.15
N LEU A 211 -20.97 15.58 -11.83
CA LEU A 211 -21.93 14.86 -10.99
C LEU A 211 -22.31 13.51 -11.60
N SER A 212 -22.55 13.46 -12.91
CA SER A 212 -22.83 12.20 -13.62
C SER A 212 -21.65 11.22 -13.54
N ILE A 213 -20.41 11.69 -13.66
CA ILE A 213 -19.23 10.82 -13.53
C ILE A 213 -19.12 10.27 -12.10
N VAL A 214 -19.31 11.12 -11.07
CA VAL A 214 -19.20 10.69 -9.67
C VAL A 214 -20.33 9.74 -9.28
N GLU A 215 -21.54 9.96 -9.76
CA GLU A 215 -22.66 9.02 -9.56
C GLU A 215 -22.31 7.63 -10.10
N ASN A 216 -21.70 7.57 -11.29
CA ASN A 216 -21.22 6.31 -11.88
C ASN A 216 -20.04 5.68 -11.13
N LEU A 217 -19.30 6.41 -10.29
CA LEU A 217 -18.26 5.79 -9.46
C LEU A 217 -18.83 4.81 -8.45
N SER A 218 -20.08 4.99 -8.02
CA SER A 218 -20.73 4.07 -7.08
C SER A 218 -20.75 2.62 -7.59
N PHE A 219 -20.70 2.40 -8.91
CA PHE A 219 -20.57 1.06 -9.50
C PHE A 219 -19.24 0.37 -9.15
N LEU A 220 -18.18 1.13 -8.83
CA LEU A 220 -16.92 0.56 -8.34
C LEU A 220 -17.10 -0.22 -7.03
N ASN A 221 -18.11 0.12 -6.22
CA ASN A 221 -18.43 -0.65 -5.01
C ASN A 221 -18.85 -2.09 -5.30
N ASN A 222 -19.29 -2.37 -6.53
CA ASN A 222 -19.68 -3.70 -6.99
C ASN A 222 -18.56 -4.43 -7.74
N LEU A 223 -17.47 -3.73 -8.09
CA LEU A 223 -16.34 -4.33 -8.76
C LEU A 223 -15.59 -5.24 -7.78
N ARG A 224 -15.46 -6.52 -8.14
CA ARG A 224 -14.66 -7.52 -7.43
C ARG A 224 -13.62 -8.04 -8.39
N ILE A 225 -12.36 -8.00 -7.98
CA ILE A 225 -11.23 -8.41 -8.80
C ILE A 225 -10.48 -9.49 -8.03
N PRO A 226 -10.40 -10.73 -8.53
CA PRO A 226 -9.60 -11.77 -7.90
C PRO A 226 -8.16 -11.29 -7.68
N ARG A 227 -7.66 -11.41 -6.46
CA ARG A 227 -6.28 -11.02 -6.14
C ARG A 227 -5.28 -12.00 -6.74
N SER A 228 -5.60 -13.30 -6.69
CA SER A 228 -4.85 -14.31 -7.45
C SER A 228 -5.19 -14.21 -8.93
N VAL A 229 -4.13 -14.02 -9.72
CA VAL A 229 -4.20 -13.83 -11.16
C VAL A 229 -3.76 -15.09 -11.92
N ILE A 230 -3.29 -16.10 -11.20
CA ILE A 230 -2.84 -17.39 -11.76
C ILE A 230 -3.94 -18.42 -11.49
N CYS A 231 -4.33 -19.16 -12.54
CA CYS A 231 -5.27 -20.27 -12.41
C CYS A 231 -4.54 -21.56 -12.05
N ASN A 232 -5.27 -22.52 -11.48
CA ASN A 232 -4.70 -23.83 -11.19
C ASN A 232 -4.31 -24.53 -12.51
N GLN A 233 -3.20 -25.29 -12.49
CA GLN A 233 -2.75 -26.16 -13.60
C GLN A 233 -2.38 -25.42 -14.90
N TYR A 234 -1.75 -24.24 -14.81
CA TYR A 234 -1.20 -23.55 -15.97
C TYR A 234 0.01 -24.30 -16.56
N ILE A 235 0.17 -24.27 -17.89
CA ILE A 235 1.37 -24.79 -18.56
C ILE A 235 2.39 -23.66 -18.71
N ASN A 236 1.94 -22.47 -19.09
CA ASN A 236 2.76 -21.27 -19.18
C ASN A 236 1.97 -20.03 -18.73
N VAL A 237 2.65 -19.10 -18.06
CA VAL A 237 2.09 -17.82 -17.60
C VAL A 237 2.94 -16.71 -18.19
N ASP A 238 2.32 -15.92 -19.06
CA ASP A 238 2.95 -14.72 -19.61
C ASP A 238 2.35 -13.48 -18.93
N LEU A 239 3.23 -12.70 -18.27
CA LEU A 239 2.88 -11.44 -17.64
C LEU A 239 3.13 -10.28 -18.61
N HIS A 240 2.07 -9.64 -19.09
CA HIS A 240 2.18 -8.46 -19.94
C HIS A 240 1.88 -7.19 -19.13
N ILE A 241 2.93 -6.38 -18.92
CA ILE A 241 2.80 -5.08 -18.26
C ILE A 241 2.72 -4.01 -19.36
N LEU A 242 1.54 -3.44 -19.55
CA LEU A 242 1.32 -2.35 -20.50
C LEU A 242 1.41 -1.03 -19.75
N VAL A 243 2.40 -0.21 -20.11
CA VAL A 243 2.55 1.13 -19.54
C VAL A 243 2.03 2.13 -20.55
N THR A 244 0.95 2.83 -20.19
CA THR A 244 0.45 3.95 -21.00
C THR A 244 0.99 5.26 -20.47
N HIS A 245 1.61 6.02 -21.36
CA HIS A 245 2.20 7.32 -21.03
C HIS A 245 1.25 8.44 -21.45
N LEU A 246 0.40 8.88 -20.52
CA LEU A 246 -0.38 10.11 -20.69
C LEU A 246 0.45 11.29 -20.20
N LYS A 247 0.84 12.18 -21.12
CA LYS A 247 1.62 13.39 -20.80
C LYS A 247 0.64 14.47 -20.34
N TRP A 248 0.50 14.61 -19.02
CA TRP A 248 -0.48 15.49 -18.34
C TRP A 248 -0.10 16.99 -18.32
N LEU A 249 1.19 17.31 -18.55
CA LEU A 249 1.91 18.60 -18.42
C LEU A 249 2.35 19.02 -17.00
N THR A 250 3.58 19.59 -16.97
CA THR A 250 4.45 20.07 -15.87
C THR A 250 4.69 19.09 -14.70
N GLU A 251 5.82 18.39 -14.82
CA GLU A 251 6.62 17.70 -13.78
C GLU A 251 6.06 16.46 -13.07
N HIS A 252 4.77 16.14 -13.15
CA HIS A 252 4.26 14.88 -12.59
C HIS A 252 3.68 13.94 -13.65
N VAL A 253 4.35 12.79 -13.79
CA VAL A 253 4.00 11.69 -14.68
C VAL A 253 3.02 10.79 -13.95
N CYS A 254 1.80 10.65 -14.48
CA CYS A 254 0.88 9.61 -14.02
C CYS A 254 0.96 8.46 -15.05
N MET A 255 1.74 7.44 -14.71
CA MET A 255 1.76 6.17 -15.44
C MET A 255 0.53 5.37 -15.00
N SER A 256 -0.33 5.05 -15.96
CA SER A 256 -1.32 3.99 -15.75
C SER A 256 -0.69 2.70 -16.25
N VAL A 257 -0.39 1.81 -15.31
CA VAL A 257 0.03 0.44 -15.60
C VAL A 257 -1.24 -0.38 -15.76
N VAL A 258 -1.39 -1.07 -16.88
CA VAL A 258 -2.45 -2.07 -17.07
C VAL A 258 -1.77 -3.42 -17.08
N LEU A 259 -2.14 -4.27 -16.12
CA LEU A 259 -1.66 -5.64 -16.03
C LEU A 259 -2.60 -6.55 -16.85
N ILE A 260 -2.08 -7.21 -17.87
CA ILE A 260 -2.80 -8.27 -18.58
C ILE A 260 -2.04 -9.56 -18.36
N ILE A 261 -2.72 -10.55 -17.80
CA ILE A 261 -2.16 -11.87 -17.56
C ILE A 261 -2.79 -12.82 -18.54
N LYS A 262 -1.94 -13.41 -19.38
CA LYS A 262 -2.37 -14.43 -20.33
C LYS A 262 -1.91 -15.78 -19.78
N ILE A 263 -2.89 -16.63 -19.52
CA ILE A 263 -2.67 -18.01 -19.11
C ILE A 263 -2.94 -18.89 -20.34
N MET A 264 -1.99 -19.77 -20.68
CA MET A 264 -2.14 -20.76 -21.77
C MET A 264 -2.16 -22.19 -21.22
#